data_AF-A0A2P5YIR2-F1
#
_entry.id   AF-A0A2P5YIR2-F1
#
_cell.length_a   1.000
_cell.length_b   1.000
_cell.length_c   1.000
_cell.angle_alpha   90.00
_cell.angle_beta   90.00
_cell.angle_gamma   90.00
#
_symmetry.space_group_name_H-M   'P 1'
#
loop_
_entity.id
_entity.type
_entity.pdbx_description
1 polymer ?
#
loop_
_entity_poly.entity_id
_entity_poly.type
_entity_poly.pdbx_seq_one_letter_code
_entity_poly.pdbx_strand_id
1 'polypeptide(L)'
;MINDQIRRPHSHSAALMGSNTKLILALLGLLITTATVATGYTNHTVGGDAGWFFHSKTNTSATNYTSWAANQTFSLGDYLIFRTTTNQTVIQTYNETTYRNCTTDDASDTDTFQYNGGNTDFDQSLTIEVPLTIEGANYYFSDAGDGVQCQRGMAFKILVRHGNGLPPSLNQPPPPPYVEAPSDPAQSPPVTINGESPSLNNKAAVGGANTGVMLCLLLFGVTSSLMTMMW
;
A
#
# COMPACT_ATOMS: atom_id res chain seq x y z
N MET A 1 76.89 76.90 -13.64
CA MET A 1 77.49 76.03 -14.66
C MET A 1 77.00 74.61 -14.40
N ILE A 2 76.46 73.96 -15.46
CA ILE A 2 76.21 72.51 -15.66
C ILE A 2 75.02 71.94 -14.83
N ASN A 3 73.80 71.74 -15.36
CA ASN A 3 73.25 70.72 -16.30
C ASN A 3 73.45 69.26 -15.78
N ASP A 4 72.50 68.34 -15.64
CA ASP A 4 71.43 67.82 -16.53
C ASP A 4 70.57 66.81 -15.69
N GLN A 5 69.24 66.93 -15.57
CA GLN A 5 68.16 66.12 -16.19
C GLN A 5 67.94 64.63 -15.79
N ILE A 6 66.63 64.27 -15.69
CA ILE A 6 65.96 62.96 -15.91
C ILE A 6 65.66 62.05 -14.68
N ARG A 7 64.39 62.05 -14.18
CA ARG A 7 63.26 61.14 -14.54
C ARG A 7 62.17 61.08 -13.43
N ARG A 8 60.91 61.10 -13.86
CA ARG A 8 59.61 60.98 -13.14
C ARG A 8 59.39 59.60 -12.44
N PRO A 9 58.19 59.25 -11.93
CA PRO A 9 57.33 59.83 -10.88
C PRO A 9 56.91 58.80 -9.78
N HIS A 10 56.16 59.30 -8.78
CA HIS A 10 55.40 58.61 -7.71
C HIS A 10 54.99 57.14 -7.90
N SER A 11 55.10 56.35 -6.81
CA SER A 11 54.07 55.36 -6.46
C SER A 11 54.12 55.02 -4.97
N HIS A 12 53.13 55.51 -4.21
CA HIS A 12 52.74 54.93 -2.94
C HIS A 12 51.79 53.78 -3.25
N SER A 13 52.17 52.54 -2.95
CA SER A 13 51.22 51.44 -2.86
C SER A 13 51.28 50.84 -1.46
N ALA A 14 50.29 51.23 -0.66
CA ALA A 14 49.91 50.55 0.55
C ALA A 14 49.55 49.08 0.22
N ALA A 15 50.20 48.15 0.90
CA ALA A 15 49.77 46.76 0.93
C ALA A 15 48.46 46.69 1.72
N LEU A 16 47.31 46.68 1.04
CA LEU A 16 46.04 46.29 1.65
C LEU A 16 45.86 44.77 1.52
N MET A 17 45.56 44.19 2.69
CA MET A 17 45.22 42.80 2.97
C MET A 17 44.38 42.14 1.87
N GLY A 18 44.97 41.14 1.21
CA GLY A 18 44.30 40.30 0.23
C GLY A 18 43.34 39.31 0.89
N SER A 19 42.04 39.61 0.79
CA SER A 19 41.00 38.68 0.31
C SER A 19 40.87 37.30 1.01
N ASN A 20 40.38 37.30 2.26
CA ASN A 20 39.79 36.11 2.91
C ASN A 20 38.27 35.97 2.65
N THR A 21 37.69 36.78 1.74
CA THR A 21 36.26 36.74 1.41
C THR A 21 35.85 35.53 0.56
N LYS A 22 36.79 34.90 -0.16
CA LYS A 22 36.51 33.70 -0.97
C LYS A 22 36.32 32.42 -0.15
N LEU A 23 36.95 32.33 1.03
CA LEU A 23 36.80 31.18 1.93
C LEU A 23 35.45 31.20 2.67
N ILE A 24 34.95 32.38 3.03
CA ILE A 24 33.64 32.53 3.70
C ILE A 24 32.49 32.25 2.72
N LEU A 25 32.61 32.65 1.45
CA LEU A 25 31.62 32.34 0.41
C LEU A 25 31.63 30.86 -0.02
N ALA A 26 32.75 30.15 0.13
CA ALA A 26 32.84 28.72 -0.15
C ALA A 26 32.26 27.84 0.98
N LEU A 27 32.21 28.34 2.22
CA LEU A 27 31.67 27.63 3.38
C LEU A 27 30.15 27.80 3.60
N LEU A 28 29.52 28.81 2.98
CA LEU A 28 28.07 29.05 3.10
C LEU A 28 27.20 28.29 2.08
N GLY A 29 27.80 27.54 1.15
CA GLY A 29 27.11 26.99 -0.03
C GLY A 29 26.67 25.52 0.03
N LEU A 30 26.82 24.81 1.14
CA LEU A 30 26.51 23.37 1.19
C LEU A 30 25.66 22.97 2.40
N LEU A 31 24.51 23.63 2.55
CA LEU A 31 23.38 23.06 3.28
C LEU A 31 22.32 22.64 2.26
N ILE A 32 22.58 21.56 1.53
CA ILE A 32 21.54 20.90 0.75
C ILE A 32 20.69 20.13 1.77
N THR A 33 19.72 20.82 2.37
CA THR A 33 18.62 20.13 3.04
C THR A 33 17.83 19.43 1.95
N THR A 34 18.10 18.15 1.75
CA THR A 34 17.19 17.27 1.00
C THR A 34 15.88 17.26 1.76
N ALA A 35 14.93 18.11 1.33
CA ALA A 35 13.55 17.93 1.72
C ALA A 35 13.15 16.57 1.15
N THR A 36 13.13 15.54 2.00
CA THR A 36 12.53 14.27 1.65
C THR A 36 11.05 14.58 1.46
N VAL A 37 10.63 14.76 0.21
CA VAL A 37 9.25 14.56 -0.16
C VAL A 37 8.89 13.19 0.41
N ALA A 38 7.94 13.16 1.35
CA ALA A 38 7.33 11.92 1.77
C ALA A 38 6.67 11.35 0.53
N THR A 39 7.41 10.51 -0.18
CA THR A 39 6.84 9.63 -1.19
C THR A 39 5.75 8.85 -0.48
N GLY A 40 4.61 8.68 -1.14
CA GLY A 40 3.57 7.78 -0.64
C GLY A 40 4.13 6.37 -0.38
N TYR A 41 3.23 5.47 0.00
CA TYR A 41 3.54 4.07 0.21
C TYR A 41 4.46 3.46 -0.87
N THR A 42 5.28 2.50 -0.47
CA THR A 42 6.17 1.74 -1.34
C THR A 42 5.62 0.34 -1.59
N ASN A 43 5.74 -0.13 -2.83
CA ASN A 43 5.40 -1.50 -3.20
C ASN A 43 6.67 -2.37 -3.22
N HIS A 44 6.75 -3.36 -2.34
CA HIS A 44 7.84 -4.32 -2.27
C HIS A 44 7.43 -5.62 -2.95
N THR A 45 7.96 -5.90 -4.14
CA THR A 45 7.75 -7.21 -4.78
C THR A 45 8.52 -8.29 -4.02
N VAL A 46 7.79 -9.23 -3.42
CA VAL A 46 8.35 -10.35 -2.67
C VAL A 46 9.18 -11.25 -3.59
N GLY A 47 10.45 -11.45 -3.23
CA GLY A 47 11.38 -12.26 -4.01
C GLY A 47 11.90 -11.61 -5.31
N GLY A 48 11.50 -10.37 -5.61
CA GLY A 48 11.88 -9.69 -6.86
C GLY A 48 11.38 -10.44 -8.09
N ASP A 49 12.25 -10.63 -9.08
CA ASP A 49 11.92 -11.32 -10.33
C ASP A 49 11.58 -12.81 -10.13
N ALA A 50 12.08 -13.42 -9.04
CA ALA A 50 11.79 -14.82 -8.72
C ALA A 50 10.35 -15.05 -8.25
N GLY A 51 9.67 -14.01 -7.72
CA GLY A 51 8.31 -14.10 -7.19
C GLY A 51 8.17 -14.98 -5.94
N TRP A 52 6.93 -15.31 -5.58
CA TRP A 52 6.57 -16.15 -4.42
C TRP A 52 6.24 -17.59 -4.87
N PHE A 53 7.26 -18.40 -5.12
CA PHE A 53 7.09 -19.75 -5.65
C PHE A 53 7.89 -20.82 -4.91
N PHE A 54 7.37 -22.05 -4.98
CA PHE A 54 8.04 -23.28 -4.56
C PHE A 54 8.40 -24.15 -5.77
N HIS A 55 9.63 -24.63 -5.83
CA HIS A 55 10.04 -25.61 -6.83
C HIS A 55 9.90 -27.03 -6.25
N SER A 56 8.75 -27.66 -6.51
CA SER A 56 8.44 -29.00 -5.98
C SER A 56 9.46 -30.07 -6.38
N LYS A 57 10.05 -29.99 -7.58
CA LYS A 57 11.06 -30.94 -8.08
C LYS A 57 12.38 -30.90 -7.30
N THR A 58 12.79 -29.71 -6.88
CA THR A 58 14.05 -29.51 -6.14
C THR A 58 13.82 -29.36 -4.63
N ASN A 59 12.56 -29.27 -4.20
CA ASN A 59 12.14 -29.09 -2.81
C ASN A 59 12.74 -27.81 -2.18
N THR A 60 12.73 -26.71 -2.95
CA THR A 60 13.33 -25.42 -2.56
C THR A 60 12.43 -24.24 -2.91
N SER A 61 12.51 -23.16 -2.14
CA SER A 61 11.94 -21.86 -2.53
C SER A 61 12.60 -21.31 -3.80
N ALA A 62 11.88 -20.45 -4.53
CA ALA A 62 12.40 -19.79 -5.74
C ALA A 62 13.58 -18.85 -5.47
N THR A 63 13.63 -18.27 -4.27
CA THR A 63 14.74 -17.45 -3.80
C THR A 63 14.86 -17.52 -2.29
N ASN A 64 15.91 -16.90 -1.73
CA ASN A 64 16.06 -16.73 -0.29
C ASN A 64 15.27 -15.49 0.16
N TYR A 65 14.01 -15.68 0.58
CA TYR A 65 13.15 -14.56 0.98
C TYR A 65 13.65 -13.83 2.23
N THR A 66 14.38 -14.50 3.13
CA THR A 66 15.02 -13.83 4.27
C THR A 66 16.09 -12.83 3.81
N SER A 67 16.90 -13.21 2.83
CA SER A 67 17.91 -12.32 2.24
C SER A 67 17.28 -11.19 1.45
N TRP A 68 16.21 -11.48 0.71
CA TRP A 68 15.41 -10.44 0.03
C TRP A 68 14.86 -9.43 1.04
N ALA A 69 14.22 -9.88 2.12
CA ALA A 69 13.64 -9.03 3.15
C ALA A 69 14.69 -8.17 3.86
N ALA A 70 15.88 -8.73 4.13
CA ALA A 70 16.99 -8.01 4.78
C ALA A 70 17.53 -6.84 3.94
N ASN A 71 17.33 -6.86 2.63
CA ASN A 71 17.76 -5.81 1.70
C ASN A 71 16.71 -4.70 1.49
N GLN A 72 15.63 -4.69 2.29
CA GLN A 72 14.52 -3.76 2.16
C GLN A 72 14.32 -2.98 3.47
N THR A 73 13.63 -1.84 3.38
CA THR A 73 13.11 -1.13 4.55
C THR A 73 11.61 -1.02 4.37
N PHE A 74 10.85 -1.46 5.39
CA PHE A 74 9.40 -1.50 5.36
C PHE A 74 8.85 -0.46 6.33
N SER A 75 7.90 0.33 5.86
CA SER A 75 7.18 1.34 6.63
C SER A 75 5.69 1.06 6.66
N LEU A 76 4.99 1.57 7.67
CA LEU A 76 3.54 1.49 7.75
C LEU A 76 2.93 2.21 6.53
N GLY A 77 1.95 1.55 5.92
CA GLY A 77 1.31 1.97 4.68
C GLY A 77 1.94 1.37 3.42
N ASP A 78 3.16 0.82 3.48
CA ASP A 78 3.76 0.09 2.35
C ASP A 78 2.96 -1.19 2.03
N TYR A 79 3.20 -1.76 0.85
CA TYR A 79 2.57 -3.01 0.41
C TYR A 79 3.62 -4.06 0.08
N LEU A 80 3.33 -5.31 0.43
CA LEU A 80 4.00 -6.47 -0.14
C LEU A 80 3.21 -6.96 -1.35
N ILE A 81 3.91 -7.14 -2.47
CA ILE A 81 3.33 -7.62 -3.72
C ILE A 81 3.83 -9.03 -3.98
N PHE A 82 2.94 -10.01 -3.83
CA PHE A 82 3.23 -11.42 -4.07
C PHE A 82 2.78 -11.79 -5.49
N ARG A 83 3.75 -12.00 -6.39
CA ARG A 83 3.50 -12.63 -7.69
C ARG A 83 3.57 -14.14 -7.50
N THR A 84 2.46 -14.83 -7.71
CA THR A 84 2.27 -16.22 -7.29
C THR A 84 1.28 -16.96 -8.18
N THR A 85 0.92 -18.19 -7.83
CA THR A 85 -0.23 -18.92 -8.39
C THR A 85 -1.20 -19.40 -7.31
N THR A 86 -2.36 -19.92 -7.72
CA THR A 86 -3.36 -20.53 -6.82
C THR A 86 -2.85 -21.74 -6.02
N ASN A 87 -1.70 -22.31 -6.36
CA ASN A 87 -1.11 -23.43 -5.63
C ASN A 87 -0.41 -23.02 -4.33
N GLN A 88 -0.10 -21.73 -4.19
CA GLN A 88 0.73 -21.21 -3.12
C GLN A 88 -0.14 -20.38 -2.19
N THR A 89 0.08 -20.52 -0.89
CA THR A 89 -0.60 -19.71 0.11
C THR A 89 0.30 -18.56 0.56
N VAL A 90 -0.35 -17.49 1.02
CA VAL A 90 0.31 -16.35 1.65
C VAL A 90 -0.36 -16.15 3.00
N ILE A 91 0.29 -16.65 4.04
CA ILE A 91 -0.13 -16.46 5.42
C ILE A 91 0.66 -15.29 5.99
N GLN A 92 -0.02 -14.31 6.57
CA GLN A 92 0.57 -13.33 7.47
C GLN A 92 0.22 -13.73 8.89
N THR A 93 1.19 -13.66 9.80
CA THR A 93 0.92 -13.75 11.23
C THR A 93 1.75 -12.72 11.99
N TYR A 94 1.23 -12.24 13.11
CA TYR A 94 1.97 -11.45 14.09
C TYR A 94 2.54 -12.33 15.22
N ASN A 95 2.22 -13.62 15.21
CA ASN A 95 2.66 -14.59 16.20
C ASN A 95 3.90 -15.35 15.74
N GLU A 96 5.01 -15.17 16.44
CA GLU A 96 6.27 -15.82 16.09
C GLU A 96 6.20 -17.34 16.22
N THR A 97 5.40 -17.87 17.15
CA THR A 97 5.25 -19.33 17.35
C THR A 97 4.53 -19.97 16.16
N THR A 98 3.43 -19.38 15.71
CA THR A 98 2.70 -19.79 14.49
C THR A 98 3.63 -19.83 13.29
N TYR A 99 4.41 -18.76 13.09
CA TYR A 99 5.40 -18.69 12.02
C TYR A 99 6.48 -19.78 12.13
N ARG A 100 7.06 -19.99 13.31
CA ARG A 100 8.13 -20.98 13.52
C ARG A 100 7.66 -22.41 13.34
N ASN A 101 6.40 -22.69 13.69
CA ASN A 101 5.82 -24.02 13.53
C ASN A 101 5.32 -24.29 12.11
N CYS A 102 5.24 -23.26 11.25
CA CYS A 102 4.74 -23.37 9.87
C CYS A 102 3.33 -23.96 9.78
N THR A 103 2.46 -23.67 10.74
CA THR A 103 1.06 -24.14 10.76
C THR A 103 0.15 -23.04 11.27
N THR A 104 -1.08 -23.04 10.77
CA THR A 104 -2.17 -22.17 11.23
C THR A 104 -3.20 -22.91 12.09
N ASP A 105 -2.99 -24.19 12.42
CA ASP A 105 -3.98 -25.04 13.10
C ASP A 105 -4.42 -24.48 14.46
N ASP A 106 -3.47 -23.90 15.21
CA ASP A 106 -3.71 -23.28 16.52
C ASP A 106 -3.68 -21.74 16.45
N ALA A 107 -3.76 -21.16 15.25
CA ALA A 107 -3.65 -19.73 15.05
C ALA A 107 -4.94 -18.98 15.44
N SER A 108 -4.81 -17.72 15.85
CA SER A 108 -5.96 -16.87 16.08
C SER A 108 -6.34 -16.12 14.82
N ASP A 109 -7.63 -16.06 14.50
CA ASP A 109 -8.17 -15.21 13.43
C ASP A 109 -7.89 -13.71 13.64
N THR A 110 -7.48 -13.31 14.84
CA THR A 110 -7.15 -11.92 15.17
C THR A 110 -5.70 -11.54 14.87
N ASP A 111 -4.81 -12.52 14.75
CA ASP A 111 -3.37 -12.29 14.55
C ASP A 111 -2.79 -13.00 13.32
N THR A 112 -3.58 -13.84 12.65
CA THR A 112 -3.16 -14.66 11.52
C THR A 112 -4.18 -14.59 10.40
N PHE A 113 -3.72 -14.29 9.19
CA PHE A 113 -4.54 -13.98 8.04
C PHE A 113 -4.03 -14.74 6.82
N GLN A 114 -4.92 -15.47 6.15
CA GLN A 114 -4.64 -16.02 4.85
C GLN A 114 -5.07 -15.04 3.77
N TYR A 115 -4.13 -14.64 2.92
CA TYR A 115 -4.42 -13.86 1.74
C TYR A 115 -4.66 -14.79 0.57
N ASN A 116 -5.84 -14.63 -0.02
CA ASN A 116 -6.33 -15.44 -1.12
C ASN A 116 -6.56 -16.92 -0.73
N GLY A 117 -7.67 -17.48 -1.18
CA GLY A 117 -8.11 -18.83 -0.81
C GLY A 117 -9.46 -19.14 -1.43
N GLY A 118 -9.80 -20.42 -1.55
CA GLY A 118 -11.10 -20.87 -2.05
C GLY A 118 -11.26 -20.92 -3.58
N ASN A 119 -10.22 -20.63 -4.36
CA ASN A 119 -10.22 -20.93 -5.80
C ASN A 119 -9.91 -22.42 -6.00
N THR A 120 -10.76 -23.13 -6.74
CA THR A 120 -10.60 -24.55 -7.06
C THR A 120 -9.70 -24.80 -8.26
N ASP A 121 -9.39 -23.75 -9.02
CA ASP A 121 -8.56 -23.87 -10.21
C ASP A 121 -7.08 -23.82 -9.84
N PHE A 122 -6.34 -24.81 -10.32
CA PHE A 122 -4.90 -24.94 -10.09
C PHE A 122 -4.07 -24.13 -11.09
N ASP A 123 -2.86 -23.76 -10.69
CA ASP A 123 -1.85 -23.09 -11.53
C ASP A 123 -2.27 -21.76 -12.18
N GLN A 124 -3.31 -21.10 -11.67
CA GLN A 124 -3.68 -19.77 -12.16
C GLN A 124 -2.74 -18.71 -11.58
N SER A 125 -2.20 -17.85 -12.44
CA SER A 125 -1.37 -16.72 -12.03
C SER A 125 -2.17 -15.74 -11.19
N LEU A 126 -1.56 -15.26 -10.11
CA LEU A 126 -2.17 -14.32 -9.17
C LEU A 126 -1.16 -13.24 -8.76
N THR A 127 -1.69 -12.07 -8.44
CA THR A 127 -0.97 -11.04 -7.70
C THR A 127 -1.76 -10.75 -6.43
N ILE A 128 -1.13 -10.93 -5.28
CA ILE A 128 -1.72 -10.66 -3.98
C ILE A 128 -1.01 -9.44 -3.39
N GLU A 129 -1.79 -8.46 -2.97
CA GLU A 129 -1.30 -7.23 -2.35
C GLU A 129 -1.61 -7.28 -0.86
N VAL A 130 -0.57 -7.19 -0.03
CA VAL A 130 -0.70 -7.23 1.42
C VAL A 130 -0.25 -5.90 2.02
N PRO A 131 -1.17 -5.11 2.61
CA PRO A 131 -0.82 -3.82 3.21
C PRO A 131 -0.10 -4.03 4.55
N LEU A 132 0.92 -3.21 4.81
CA LEU A 132 1.65 -3.18 6.07
C LEU A 132 1.00 -2.18 7.03
N THR A 133 0.06 -2.66 7.83
CA THR A 133 -0.80 -1.82 8.68
C THR A 133 -0.39 -1.80 10.15
N ILE A 134 0.51 -2.69 10.58
CA ILE A 134 0.93 -2.83 11.97
C ILE A 134 2.45 -2.75 12.07
N GLU A 135 2.92 -1.84 12.91
CA GLU A 135 4.34 -1.70 13.25
C GLU A 135 4.89 -2.91 14.00
N GLY A 136 6.19 -3.14 13.85
CA GLY A 136 6.90 -4.21 14.52
C GLY A 136 7.06 -5.45 13.63
N ALA A 137 7.25 -6.59 14.28
CA ALA A 137 7.54 -7.84 13.58
C ALA A 137 6.28 -8.36 12.87
N ASN A 138 6.41 -8.57 11.57
CA ASN A 138 5.39 -9.22 10.75
C ASN A 138 6.03 -10.46 10.13
N TYR A 139 5.31 -11.58 10.13
CA TYR A 139 5.80 -12.86 9.66
C TYR A 139 4.95 -13.35 8.48
N TYR A 140 5.61 -13.89 7.45
CA TYR A 140 4.95 -14.37 6.24
C TYR A 140 5.45 -15.76 5.89
N PHE A 141 4.55 -16.67 5.57
CA PHE A 141 4.90 -18.03 5.17
C PHE A 141 3.83 -18.68 4.29
N SER A 142 4.20 -19.80 3.65
CA SER A 142 3.28 -20.70 2.94
C SER A 142 2.96 -21.89 3.84
N ASP A 143 1.69 -22.10 4.17
CA ASP A 143 1.20 -23.30 4.86
C ASP A 143 0.90 -24.46 3.89
N ALA A 144 1.05 -24.24 2.58
CA ALA A 144 0.76 -25.24 1.56
C ALA A 144 1.64 -26.49 1.72
N GLY A 145 1.02 -27.66 1.47
CA GLY A 145 1.66 -28.95 1.68
C GLY A 145 2.00 -29.19 3.16
N ASP A 146 1.05 -28.92 4.06
CA ASP A 146 1.17 -29.09 5.51
C ASP A 146 2.41 -28.39 6.09
N GLY A 147 2.67 -27.15 5.65
CA GLY A 147 3.79 -26.33 6.10
C GLY A 147 5.16 -26.69 5.51
N VAL A 148 5.27 -27.73 4.67
CA VAL A 148 6.56 -28.16 4.08
C VAL A 148 7.20 -27.04 3.28
N GLN A 149 6.43 -26.24 2.53
CA GLN A 149 6.98 -25.12 1.76
C GLN A 149 7.62 -24.07 2.69
N CYS A 150 6.98 -23.72 3.80
CA CYS A 150 7.53 -22.83 4.82
C CYS A 150 8.84 -23.37 5.41
N GLN A 151 8.86 -24.64 5.82
CA GLN A 151 10.05 -25.31 6.36
C GLN A 151 11.21 -25.35 5.36
N ARG A 152 10.91 -25.29 4.06
CA ARG A 152 11.87 -25.27 2.95
C ARG A 152 12.19 -23.86 2.44
N GLY A 153 11.84 -22.84 3.21
CA GLY A 153 12.29 -21.47 3.00
C GLY A 153 11.29 -20.56 2.30
N MET A 154 10.05 -20.99 2.02
CA MET A 154 8.94 -20.07 1.69
C MET A 154 8.41 -19.40 2.94
N ALA A 155 9.29 -18.67 3.60
CA ALA A 155 9.05 -18.00 4.85
C ALA A 155 10.01 -16.82 4.98
N PHE A 156 9.53 -15.70 5.50
CA PHE A 156 10.36 -14.57 5.88
C PHE A 156 9.69 -13.74 6.97
N LYS A 157 10.51 -12.93 7.64
CA LYS A 157 10.06 -11.93 8.60
C LYS A 157 10.49 -10.55 8.14
N ILE A 158 9.69 -9.56 8.46
CA ILE A 158 10.02 -8.15 8.25
C ILE A 158 9.84 -7.38 9.56
N LEU A 159 10.47 -6.21 9.63
CA LEU A 159 10.25 -5.23 10.68
C LEU A 159 9.62 -3.99 10.04
N VAL A 160 8.34 -3.77 10.31
CA VAL A 160 7.60 -2.60 9.83
C VAL A 160 7.88 -1.43 10.76
N ARG A 161 8.32 -0.31 10.21
CA ARG A 161 8.60 0.94 10.95
C ARG A 161 7.46 1.93 10.74
N HIS A 162 7.33 2.90 11.63
CA HIS A 162 6.35 3.99 11.47
C HIS A 162 6.51 4.76 10.14
N GLY A 163 7.73 4.87 9.61
CA GLY A 163 8.03 5.73 8.45
C GLY A 163 8.12 7.21 8.83
N ASN A 164 8.64 8.05 7.93
CA ASN A 164 8.92 9.46 8.22
C ASN A 164 7.86 10.43 7.65
N GLY A 165 6.79 9.90 7.06
CA GLY A 165 5.83 10.67 6.25
C GLY A 165 4.36 10.47 6.60
N LEU A 166 4.03 9.70 7.65
CA LEU A 166 2.64 9.55 8.06
C LEU A 166 2.12 10.87 8.65
N PRO A 167 0.92 11.33 8.25
CA PRO A 167 0.32 12.50 8.87
C PRO A 167 0.14 12.26 10.37
N PRO A 168 0.28 13.29 11.24
CA PRO A 168 0.19 13.14 12.68
C PRO A 168 -1.10 12.46 13.20
N SER A 169 -2.16 12.45 12.40
CA SER A 169 -3.41 11.73 12.69
C SER A 169 -3.26 10.21 12.78
N LEU A 170 -2.22 9.62 12.16
CA LEU A 170 -1.92 8.19 12.24
C LEU A 170 -0.95 7.83 13.38
N ASN A 171 -0.51 8.81 14.18
CA ASN A 171 0.23 8.56 15.43
C ASN A 171 -0.65 8.04 16.57
N GLN A 172 -1.97 7.96 16.36
CA GLN A 172 -2.92 7.47 17.35
C GLN A 172 -3.16 5.97 17.15
N PRO A 173 -3.32 5.18 18.23
CA PRO A 173 -3.74 3.78 18.13
C PRO A 173 -5.01 3.64 17.29
N PRO A 174 -5.20 2.50 16.59
CA PRO A 174 -6.43 2.25 15.84
C PRO A 174 -7.66 2.52 16.73
N PRO A 175 -8.73 3.13 16.21
CA PRO A 175 -9.98 3.26 16.94
C PRO A 175 -10.43 1.88 17.41
N PRO A 176 -11.01 1.75 18.62
CA PRO A 176 -11.58 0.49 19.06
C PRO A 176 -12.63 0.00 18.04
N PRO A 177 -12.84 -1.32 17.92
CA PRO A 177 -13.86 -1.88 17.03
C PRO A 177 -15.19 -1.15 17.22
N TYR A 178 -15.83 -0.77 16.11
CA TYR A 178 -17.14 -0.13 16.16
C TYR A 178 -18.14 -1.04 16.84
N VAL A 179 -18.67 -0.60 17.98
CA VAL A 179 -19.83 -1.22 18.63
C VAL A 179 -21.03 -0.36 18.27
N GLU A 180 -21.97 -0.94 17.52
CA GLU A 180 -23.23 -0.27 17.20
C GLU A 180 -23.95 0.10 18.49
N ALA A 181 -24.32 1.38 18.62
CA ALA A 181 -25.05 1.84 19.80
C ALA A 181 -26.40 1.11 19.87
N PRO A 182 -26.90 0.75 21.07
CA PRO A 182 -28.21 0.13 21.20
C PRO A 182 -29.27 1.02 20.54
N SER A 183 -29.93 0.50 19.51
CA SER A 183 -31.04 1.19 18.87
C SER A 183 -32.24 1.20 19.82
N ASP A 184 -32.58 2.38 20.36
CA ASP A 184 -33.82 2.58 21.12
C ASP A 184 -35.05 2.45 20.18
N PRO A 185 -36.06 1.63 20.53
CA PRO A 185 -37.26 1.52 19.71
C PRO A 185 -38.25 2.62 20.09
N ALA A 186 -38.39 3.65 19.24
CA ALA A 186 -39.66 4.29 18.82
C ALA A 186 -39.51 5.77 18.46
N GLN A 187 -39.87 6.14 17.22
CA GLN A 187 -41.08 6.93 16.94
C GLN A 187 -41.23 7.15 15.42
N SER A 188 -42.23 6.49 14.82
CA SER A 188 -42.72 6.86 13.49
C SER A 188 -43.44 8.22 13.56
N PRO A 189 -43.33 9.08 12.54
CA PRO A 189 -44.04 10.36 12.52
C PRO A 189 -45.56 10.19 12.29
N PRO A 190 -46.40 11.09 12.82
CA PRO A 190 -47.86 10.98 12.73
C PRO A 190 -48.42 11.37 11.36
N VAL A 191 -49.38 10.58 10.87
CA VAL A 191 -50.18 10.86 9.66
C VAL A 191 -51.36 11.77 10.02
N THR A 192 -51.55 12.86 9.29
CA THR A 192 -52.72 13.75 9.40
C THR A 192 -53.78 13.40 8.35
N ILE A 193 -55.01 13.13 8.78
CA ILE A 193 -56.20 12.90 7.94
C ILE A 193 -57.20 14.04 8.15
N ASN A 194 -57.69 14.63 7.06
CA ASN A 194 -58.96 15.36 6.90
C ASN A 194 -59.39 15.11 5.43
N GLY A 195 -60.61 14.80 5.00
CA GLY A 195 -61.95 14.71 5.57
C GLY A 195 -62.93 14.80 4.38
N GLU A 196 -64.13 14.25 4.55
CA GLU A 196 -65.33 14.32 3.68
C GLU A 196 -65.53 13.32 2.52
N SER A 197 -66.64 12.57 2.63
CA SER A 197 -67.24 11.60 1.69
C SER A 197 -68.35 12.29 0.84
N PRO A 198 -68.89 11.69 -0.25
CA PRO A 198 -69.98 10.72 -0.08
C PRO A 198 -70.09 9.55 -1.11
N SER A 199 -70.58 8.43 -0.57
CA SER A 199 -71.55 7.44 -1.09
C SER A 199 -71.35 6.61 -2.38
N LEU A 200 -71.36 5.29 -2.14
CA LEU A 200 -72.11 4.21 -2.82
C LEU A 200 -71.83 3.89 -4.30
N ASN A 201 -71.30 2.69 -4.58
CA ASN A 201 -72.07 1.55 -5.12
C ASN A 201 -71.19 0.30 -5.36
N ASN A 202 -71.78 -0.86 -5.08
CA ASN A 202 -71.20 -2.20 -5.22
C ASN A 202 -71.13 -2.65 -6.69
N LYS A 203 -70.03 -3.30 -7.13
CA LYS A 203 -70.02 -4.67 -7.70
C LYS A 203 -68.70 -5.03 -8.39
N ALA A 204 -68.38 -6.31 -8.22
CA ALA A 204 -67.31 -7.12 -8.79
C ALA A 204 -67.08 -7.05 -10.31
N ALA A 205 -65.81 -7.21 -10.71
CA ALA A 205 -65.30 -7.94 -11.89
C ALA A 205 -63.76 -8.00 -11.75
N VAL A 206 -63.14 -9.16 -11.47
CA VAL A 206 -62.61 -10.15 -12.43
C VAL A 206 -61.67 -9.56 -13.49
N GLY A 207 -60.39 -9.94 -13.36
CA GLY A 207 -59.54 -10.39 -14.48
C GLY A 207 -58.75 -9.34 -15.26
N GLY A 208 -57.46 -9.61 -15.47
CA GLY A 208 -56.72 -9.03 -16.61
C GLY A 208 -55.26 -8.72 -16.33
N ALA A 209 -54.36 -9.57 -16.84
CA ALA A 209 -52.94 -9.34 -16.94
C ALA A 209 -52.60 -8.06 -17.73
N ASN A 210 -51.45 -7.44 -17.45
CA ASN A 210 -50.91 -6.39 -18.31
C ASN A 210 -49.42 -6.62 -18.61
N THR A 211 -49.18 -6.96 -19.88
CA THR A 211 -47.92 -6.83 -20.62
C THR A 211 -47.76 -5.37 -21.07
N GLY A 212 -46.57 -4.78 -20.92
CA GLY A 212 -46.27 -3.51 -21.59
C GLY A 212 -44.90 -2.92 -21.27
N VAL A 213 -43.87 -3.31 -22.03
CA VAL A 213 -43.06 -2.47 -22.96
C VAL A 213 -42.34 -1.27 -22.32
N MET A 214 -41.00 -1.21 -22.40
CA MET A 214 -40.30 -0.18 -23.19
C MET A 214 -38.77 -0.22 -23.07
N LEU A 215 -38.21 -0.92 -24.05
CA LEU A 215 -37.01 -0.62 -24.84
C LEU A 215 -36.34 0.75 -24.58
N CYS A 216 -35.09 0.74 -24.13
CA CYS A 216 -34.17 1.87 -24.31
C CYS A 216 -32.90 1.37 -25.01
N LEU A 217 -32.64 1.98 -26.16
CA LEU A 217 -31.70 1.57 -27.19
C LEU A 217 -30.24 1.78 -26.79
N LEU A 218 -29.44 0.82 -27.22
CA LEU A 218 -27.98 0.79 -27.19
C LEU A 218 -27.39 1.91 -28.04
N LEU A 219 -26.45 2.66 -27.48
CA LEU A 219 -25.47 3.44 -28.25
C LEU A 219 -24.09 2.80 -28.07
N PHE A 220 -23.70 2.01 -29.07
CA PHE A 220 -22.30 1.67 -29.32
C PHE A 220 -21.65 2.79 -30.13
N GLY A 221 -20.45 3.21 -29.74
CA GLY A 221 -19.66 4.16 -30.53
C GLY A 221 -18.35 4.61 -29.90
N VAL A 222 -17.31 3.79 -30.09
CA VAL A 222 -15.89 4.15 -30.34
C VAL A 222 -15.20 5.27 -29.55
N THR A 223 -14.19 4.90 -28.75
CA THR A 223 -12.80 5.43 -28.68
C THR A 223 -12.09 4.60 -27.58
N SER A 224 -10.83 4.19 -27.59
CA SER A 224 -9.67 4.46 -28.43
C SER A 224 -8.71 3.26 -28.25
N SER A 225 -8.18 2.73 -29.35
CA SER A 225 -6.98 1.89 -29.33
C SER A 225 -5.78 2.80 -29.14
N LEU A 226 -5.07 2.68 -28.01
CA LEU A 226 -3.69 3.15 -27.84
C LEU A 226 -3.15 2.69 -26.47
N MET A 227 -2.70 1.44 -26.39
CA MET A 227 -1.58 1.06 -25.52
C MET A 227 -1.03 -0.32 -25.92
N THR A 228 -0.65 -0.46 -27.19
CA THR A 228 0.39 -1.42 -27.59
C THR A 228 1.57 -0.59 -28.03
N MET A 229 2.50 -0.36 -27.09
CA MET A 229 3.91 -0.03 -27.32
C MET A 229 4.48 0.44 -25.97
N MET A 230 5.14 -0.46 -25.26
CA MET A 230 6.41 -0.22 -24.55
C MET A 230 6.81 -1.52 -23.86
N TRP A 231 7.62 -2.29 -24.61
CA TRP A 231 8.60 -3.31 -24.23
C TRP A 231 8.25 -4.28 -23.09
#